data_AF-A0A9X6SSM7-F1
#
_entry.id   AF-A0A9X6SSM7-F1
#
_cell.length_a   1.000
_cell.length_b   1.000
_cell.length_c   1.000
_cell.angle_alpha   90.00
_cell.angle_beta   90.00
_cell.angle_gamma   90.00
#
_symmetry.space_group_name_H-M   'P 1'
#
loop_
_entity.id
_entity.type
_entity.pdbx_description
1 polymer ?
#
loop_
_entity_poly.entity_id
_entity_poly.type
_entity_poly.pdbx_seq_one_letter_code
_entity_poly.pdbx_strand_id
1 'polypeptide(L)'
;MNKYSVFSLVTLIIFIVLFYTMTIGVSLGKLGKPIIIAMFLFPLLGAILGLKAKKGLLKWLLIILNITAICIIGYLLLLAFGIGEE
;
A
#
# COMPACT_ATOMS: atom_id res chain seq x y z
N MET A 1 9.60 15.14 -11.58
CA MET A 1 8.62 14.90 -10.50
C MET A 1 9.02 15.68 -9.26
N ASN A 2 8.08 16.17 -8.44
CA ASN A 2 8.46 16.82 -7.19
C ASN A 2 8.78 15.77 -6.11
N LYS A 3 9.44 16.19 -5.02
CA LYS A 3 9.83 15.28 -3.93
C LYS A 3 8.66 14.44 -3.40
N TYR A 4 7.47 15.04 -3.25
CA TYR A 4 6.29 14.34 -2.75
C TYR A 4 5.75 13.27 -3.70
N SER A 5 5.79 13.51 -5.02
CA SER A 5 5.46 12.50 -6.03
C SER A 5 6.45 11.35 -6.00
N VAL A 6 7.74 11.64 -5.82
CA VAL A 6 8.78 10.60 -5.70
C VAL A 6 8.55 9.77 -4.45
N PHE A 7 8.32 10.40 -3.30
CA PHE A 7 8.00 9.67 -2.07
C PHE A 7 6.74 8.81 -2.20
N SER A 8 5.65 9.36 -2.78
CA SER A 8 4.40 8.62 -3.02
C SER A 8 4.58 7.42 -3.97
N LEU A 9 5.48 7.53 -4.95
CA LEU A 9 5.86 6.42 -5.82
C LEU A 9 6.70 5.39 -5.06
N VAL A 10 7.67 5.81 -4.27
CA VAL A 10 8.53 4.92 -3.47
C VAL A 10 7.69 4.11 -2.47
N THR A 11 6.74 4.74 -1.79
CA THR A 11 5.84 4.02 -0.86
C THR A 11 4.99 2.98 -1.58
N LEU A 12 4.54 3.28 -2.82
CA LEU A 12 3.80 2.33 -3.65
C LEU A 12 4.69 1.16 -4.08
N ILE A 13 5.93 1.42 -4.48
CA ILE A 13 6.89 0.36 -4.84
C ILE A 13 7.18 -0.54 -3.63
N ILE A 14 7.38 0.05 -2.45
CA ILE A 14 7.58 -0.73 -1.20
C ILE A 14 6.36 -1.62 -0.94
N PHE A 15 5.14 -1.08 -1.07
CA PHE A 15 3.92 -1.88 -0.94
C PHE A 15 3.91 -3.06 -1.92
N ILE A 16 4.21 -2.83 -3.21
CA ILE A 16 4.23 -3.89 -4.23
C ILE A 16 5.22 -5.00 -3.86
N VAL A 17 6.42 -4.64 -3.40
CA VAL A 17 7.44 -5.63 -2.99
C VAL A 17 6.99 -6.44 -1.77
N LEU A 18 6.44 -5.77 -0.75
CA LEU A 18 5.92 -6.44 0.44
C LEU A 18 4.74 -7.37 0.08
N PHE A 19 3.82 -6.89 -0.75
CA PHE A 19 2.68 -7.65 -1.25
C PHE A 19 3.13 -8.87 -2.04
N TYR A 20 4.07 -8.70 -2.97
CA TYR A 20 4.61 -9.80 -3.74
C TYR A 20 5.24 -10.86 -2.85
N THR A 21 6.04 -10.45 -1.86
CA THR A 21 6.68 -11.35 -0.88
C THR A 21 5.64 -12.19 -0.12
N MET A 22 4.51 -11.58 0.25
CA MET A 22 3.40 -12.29 0.89
C MET A 22 2.72 -13.28 -0.07
N THR A 23 2.49 -12.90 -1.33
CA THR A 23 1.80 -13.76 -2.32
C THR A 23 2.59 -15.01 -2.72
N ILE A 24 3.92 -14.94 -2.73
CA ILE A 24 4.77 -16.11 -3.02
C ILE A 24 4.91 -17.07 -1.82
N GLY A 25 4.17 -16.83 -0.73
CA GLY A 25 4.10 -17.75 0.40
C GLY A 25 5.37 -17.80 1.25
N VAL A 26 6.22 -16.77 1.21
CA VAL A 26 7.42 -16.73 2.06
C VAL A 26 6.98 -16.72 3.53
N SER A 27 7.38 -17.77 4.26
CA SER A 27 7.11 -17.87 5.69
C SER A 27 7.96 -16.85 6.45
N LEU A 28 7.36 -15.71 6.73
CA LEU A 28 8.01 -14.58 7.43
C LEU A 28 8.00 -14.75 8.96
N GLY A 29 7.40 -15.83 9.48
CA GLY A 29 7.34 -16.12 10.91
C GLY A 29 6.86 -14.91 11.72
N LYS A 30 7.68 -14.46 12.69
CA LYS A 30 7.38 -13.30 13.56
C LYS A 30 7.34 -11.97 12.81
N LEU A 31 7.92 -11.86 11.61
CA LEU A 31 7.92 -10.65 10.79
C LEU A 31 6.61 -10.45 10.00
N GLY A 32 5.74 -11.47 9.92
CA GLY A 32 4.48 -11.36 9.19
C GLY A 32 3.57 -10.24 9.70
N LYS A 33 3.40 -10.13 11.03
CA LYS A 33 2.57 -9.07 11.65
C LYS A 33 3.10 -7.66 11.33
N PRO A 34 4.40 -7.34 11.56
CA PRO A 34 4.97 -6.06 11.15
C PRO A 34 4.82 -5.75 9.65
N ILE A 35 4.96 -6.76 8.78
CA ILE A 35 4.87 -6.59 7.33
C ILE A 35 3.44 -6.23 6.90
N ILE A 36 2.43 -6.89 7.46
CA ILE A 36 1.03 -6.55 7.19
C ILE A 36 0.70 -5.11 7.62
N ILE A 37 1.19 -4.69 8.79
CA ILE A 37 1.03 -3.30 9.26
C ILE A 37 1.72 -2.32 8.29
N ALA A 38 2.95 -2.64 7.86
CA ALA A 38 3.68 -1.83 6.90
C ALA A 38 2.95 -1.73 5.55
N MET A 39 2.37 -2.82 5.07
CA MET A 39 1.58 -2.86 3.84
C MET A 39 0.33 -1.97 3.90
N PHE A 40 -0.19 -1.67 5.09
CA PHE A 40 -1.25 -0.67 5.25
C PHE A 40 -0.70 0.75 5.36
N LEU A 41 0.36 0.94 6.17
CA LEU A 41 0.93 2.26 6.46
C LEU A 41 1.60 2.91 5.24
N PHE A 42 2.32 2.15 4.42
CA PHE A 42 3.03 2.71 3.27
C PHE A 42 2.09 3.29 2.21
N PRO A 43 1.04 2.58 1.74
CA PRO A 43 0.03 3.17 0.88
C PRO A 43 -0.69 4.38 1.50
N LEU A 44 -0.99 4.33 2.80
CA LEU A 44 -1.61 5.47 3.49
C LEU A 44 -0.71 6.72 3.47
N LEU A 45 0.58 6.55 3.78
CA LEU A 45 1.58 7.61 3.65
C LEU A 45 1.68 8.10 2.20
N GLY A 46 1.68 7.18 1.23
CA GLY A 46 1.75 7.50 -0.19
C GLY A 46 0.56 8.31 -0.69
N ALA A 47 -0.65 8.02 -0.21
CA ALA A 47 -1.85 8.81 -0.49
C ALA A 47 -1.76 10.22 0.10
N ILE A 48 -1.35 10.35 1.37
CA ILE A 48 -1.20 11.65 2.05
C ILE A 48 -0.12 12.52 1.37
N LEU A 49 1.02 11.93 1.02
CA LEU A 49 2.09 12.62 0.32
C LEU A 49 1.69 12.97 -1.12
N GLY A 50 0.93 12.09 -1.78
CA GLY A 50 0.32 12.35 -3.09
C GLY A 50 -0.55 13.60 -3.09
N LEU A 51 -1.34 13.85 -2.03
CA LEU A 51 -2.15 15.06 -1.89
C LEU A 51 -1.30 16.34 -1.86
N LYS A 52 -0.10 16.29 -1.27
CA LYS A 52 0.87 17.41 -1.24
C LYS A 52 1.68 17.57 -2.53
N ALA A 53 1.50 16.68 -3.51
CA ALA A 53 2.21 16.76 -4.78
C ALA A 53 1.69 17.88 -5.69
N LYS A 54 2.56 18.36 -6.59
CA LYS A 54 2.26 19.40 -7.59
C LYS A 54 1.07 18.95 -8.45
N LYS A 55 0.21 19.91 -8.86
CA LYS A 55 -0.94 19.65 -9.73
C LYS A 55 -0.46 18.99 -11.04
N GLY A 56 -1.17 17.93 -11.45
CA GLY A 56 -0.88 17.19 -12.68
C GLY A 56 -1.55 15.81 -12.70
N LEU A 57 -1.61 15.19 -13.88
CA LEU A 57 -2.23 13.87 -14.10
C LEU A 57 -1.58 12.79 -13.22
N LEU A 58 -0.24 12.80 -13.13
CA LEU A 58 0.54 11.87 -12.32
C LEU A 58 0.19 11.93 -10.82
N LYS A 59 -0.19 13.12 -10.31
CA LYS A 59 -0.62 13.26 -8.91
C LYS A 59 -1.87 12.41 -8.66
N TRP A 60 -2.87 12.56 -9.50
CA TRP A 60 -4.13 11.85 -9.37
C TRP A 60 -3.94 10.35 -9.53
N LEU A 61 -3.13 9.94 -10.51
CA LEU A 61 -2.75 8.53 -10.70
C LEU A 61 -2.14 7.93 -9.42
N LEU A 62 -1.14 8.60 -8.84
CA LEU A 62 -0.48 8.12 -7.62
C LEU A 62 -1.42 8.04 -6.41
N ILE A 63 -2.32 9.02 -6.26
CA ILE A 63 -3.33 8.99 -5.18
C ILE A 63 -4.25 7.80 -5.37
N ILE A 64 -4.80 7.60 -6.57
CA ILE A 64 -5.71 6.48 -6.87
C ILE A 64 -5.02 5.15 -6.61
N LEU A 65 -3.78 4.97 -7.10
CA LEU A 65 -3.01 3.73 -6.88
C LEU A 65 -2.78 3.43 -5.40
N ASN A 66 -2.42 4.44 -4.60
CA ASN A 66 -2.24 4.25 -3.16
C ASN A 66 -3.58 3.94 -2.45
N ILE A 67 -4.69 4.59 -2.84
CA ILE A 67 -6.02 4.27 -2.31
C ILE A 67 -6.42 2.84 -2.65
N THR A 68 -6.24 2.41 -3.90
CA THR A 68 -6.50 1.03 -4.33
C THR A 68 -5.68 0.03 -3.53
N ALA A 69 -4.39 0.32 -3.28
CA ALA A 69 -3.56 -0.52 -2.42
C ALA A 69 -4.09 -0.64 -0.98
N ILE A 70 -4.58 0.47 -0.38
CA ILE A 70 -5.24 0.46 0.93
C ILE A 70 -6.50 -0.43 0.91
N CYS A 71 -7.33 -0.29 -0.13
CA CYS A 71 -8.55 -1.10 -0.27
C CYS A 71 -8.22 -2.60 -0.41
N ILE A 72 -7.21 -2.96 -1.19
CA ILE A 72 -6.78 -4.35 -1.38
C ILE A 72 -6.34 -4.96 -0.04
N ILE A 73 -5.43 -4.31 0.69
CA ILE A 73 -4.95 -4.86 1.96
C ILE A 73 -6.06 -4.86 3.02
N GLY A 74 -6.94 -3.86 3.02
CA GLY A 74 -8.11 -3.81 3.91
C GLY A 74 -9.08 -4.97 3.64
N TYR A 75 -9.36 -5.26 2.37
CA TYR A 75 -10.18 -6.40 1.97
C TYR A 75 -9.54 -7.74 2.37
N LEU A 76 -8.23 -7.92 2.13
CA LEU A 76 -7.51 -9.13 2.54
C LEU A 76 -7.49 -9.31 4.07
N LEU A 77 -7.41 -8.23 4.84
CA LEU A 77 -7.54 -8.29 6.29
C LEU A 77 -8.95 -8.74 6.72
N LEU A 78 -9.99 -8.19 6.10
CA LEU A 78 -11.37 -8.60 6.38
C LEU A 78 -11.59 -10.09 6.07
N LEU A 79 -11.08 -10.57 4.93
CA LEU A 79 -11.08 -12.00 4.60
C LEU A 79 -10.31 -12.82 5.64
N ALA A 80 -9.12 -12.38 6.04
CA ALA A 80 -8.29 -13.09 7.02
C ALA A 80 -8.94 -13.17 8.42
N PHE A 81 -9.82 -12.22 8.77
CA PHE A 81 -10.60 -12.25 10.00
C PHE A 81 -11.92 -13.03 9.88
N GLY A 82 -12.21 -13.62 8.71
CA GLY A 82 -13.47 -14.34 8.44
C GLY A 82 -14.69 -13.42 8.36
N ILE A 83 -14.49 -12.10 8.20
CA ILE A 83 -15.58 -11.11 8.12
C ILE A 83 -16.11 -10.98 6.68
N GLY A 84 -15.49 -11.65 5.71
CA GLY A 84 -15.89 -11.64 4.29
C GLY A 84 -16.19 -13.02 3.70
N GLU A 85 -16.33 -14.05 4.54
CA GLU A 85 -16.79 -15.39 4.14
C GLU A 85 -18.30 -15.49 4.39
N GLU A 86 -19.10 -15.07 3.40
CA GLU A 86 -20.53 -15.42 3.26
C GLU A 86 -20.76 -16.10 1.92
#